data_AF-A0A7M7P0U3-F1
#
_entry.id   AF-A0A7M7P0U3-F1
#
_cell.length_a   1.000
_cell.length_b   1.000
_cell.length_c   1.000
_cell.angle_alpha   90.00
_cell.angle_beta   90.00
_cell.angle_gamma   90.00
#
_symmetry.space_group_name_H-M   'P 1'
#
loop_
_entity.id
_entity.type
_entity.pdbx_description
1 polymer ?
#
loop_
_entity_poly.entity_id
_entity_poly.type
_entity_poly.pdbx_seq_one_letter_code
_entity_poly.pdbx_strand_id
1 'polypeptide(L)'
;MRRAWPVDERTFDTSSYWIGFNDLDGKGTWAWTDGSVTSYTNWYSGEPSGGSEHCGVLRLSSDGTWYDASCSSTYGYICKYPLNTISCAEWKRKGYTSNVYYTIDPDGRNNGVDPYKVYCDMTTDASTGITTFEHQEANRSLVAGAQVAFSFIRNITYGAKSVDQVATGADISGECYQYIKYECHHFQMTGSTAWYDRDGKQKNYWGGATVDSGQCACGISALDKAVFAIV
;
A
#
# COMPACT_ATOMS: atom_id res chain seq x y z
N MET A 1 -0.09 38.53 2.35
CA MET A 1 -1.52 38.22 2.15
C MET A 1 -1.61 36.81 1.57
N ARG A 2 -1.93 35.82 2.40
CA ARG A 2 -2.16 34.44 1.92
C ARG A 2 -3.57 34.40 1.35
N ARG A 3 -3.71 34.15 0.04
CA ARG A 3 -5.01 33.81 -0.56
C ARG A 3 -5.36 32.40 -0.10
N ALA A 4 -6.32 32.29 0.81
CA ALA A 4 -6.98 31.04 1.10
C ALA A 4 -7.80 30.65 -0.16
N TRP A 5 -7.59 29.44 -0.64
CA TRP A 5 -8.52 28.82 -1.59
C TRP A 5 -9.83 28.51 -0.84
N PRO A 6 -11.01 28.65 -1.46
CA PRO A 6 -12.25 28.21 -0.85
C PRO A 6 -12.19 26.68 -0.76
N VAL A 7 -12.01 26.15 0.44
CA VAL A 7 -12.46 24.80 0.74
C VAL A 7 -13.98 24.85 0.58
N ASP A 8 -14.49 24.09 -0.38
CA ASP A 8 -15.90 23.73 -0.47
C ASP A 8 -16.27 23.07 0.86
N GLU A 9 -16.86 23.84 1.79
CA GLU A 9 -17.43 23.34 3.03
C GLU A 9 -18.70 22.56 2.69
N ARG A 10 -18.52 21.37 2.09
CA ARG A 10 -19.52 20.33 2.19
C ARG A 10 -19.65 20.02 3.68
N THR A 11 -20.70 20.53 4.28
CA THR A 11 -21.12 20.18 5.63
C THR A 11 -21.49 18.72 5.61
N PHE A 12 -20.55 17.86 5.99
CA PHE A 12 -20.82 16.45 6.18
C PHE A 12 -21.77 16.32 7.36
N ASP A 13 -22.82 15.51 7.19
CA ASP A 13 -23.59 15.04 8.32
C ASP A 13 -22.64 14.34 9.30
N THR A 14 -22.47 14.92 10.49
CA THR A 14 -21.60 14.37 11.56
C THR A 14 -22.32 13.35 12.42
N SER A 15 -23.58 13.01 12.09
CA SER A 15 -24.36 12.00 12.80
C SER A 15 -24.20 10.59 12.24
N SER A 16 -23.80 10.48 10.98
CA SER A 16 -23.82 9.24 10.20
C SER A 16 -22.54 9.08 9.38
N TYR A 17 -21.94 7.89 9.42
CA TYR A 17 -20.68 7.62 8.74
C TYR A 17 -20.71 6.29 7.98
N TRP A 18 -20.14 6.28 6.78
CA TRP A 18 -19.82 5.06 6.05
C TRP A 18 -18.83 4.21 6.84
N ILE A 19 -19.14 2.92 6.95
CA ILE A 19 -18.29 1.93 7.66
C ILE A 19 -17.60 0.93 6.73
N GLY A 20 -17.83 1.02 5.41
CA GLY A 20 -17.25 0.10 4.44
C GLY A 20 -17.90 -1.30 4.43
N PHE A 21 -19.08 -1.45 5.03
CA PHE A 21 -19.89 -2.68 4.93
C PHE A 21 -20.92 -2.53 3.82
N ASN A 22 -21.08 -3.51 2.94
CA ASN A 22 -21.94 -3.41 1.77
C ASN A 22 -22.41 -4.78 1.26
N ASP A 23 -23.46 -4.82 0.45
CA ASP A 23 -23.92 -6.04 -0.25
C ASP A 23 -23.93 -5.87 -1.79
N LEU A 24 -22.99 -5.08 -2.32
CA LEU A 24 -22.89 -4.74 -3.74
C LEU A 24 -22.66 -5.96 -4.66
N ASP A 25 -21.96 -6.97 -4.15
CA ASP A 25 -21.63 -8.19 -4.91
C ASP A 25 -22.77 -9.21 -4.95
N GLY A 26 -23.83 -9.00 -4.14
CA GLY A 26 -24.98 -9.89 -4.10
C GLY A 26 -25.95 -9.47 -3.02
N LYS A 27 -27.17 -9.12 -3.41
CA LYS A 27 -28.22 -8.65 -2.50
C LYS A 27 -28.39 -9.60 -1.30
N GLY A 28 -28.31 -9.03 -0.09
CA GLY A 28 -28.38 -9.77 1.18
C GLY A 28 -27.07 -10.44 1.61
N THR A 29 -26.00 -10.36 0.82
CA THR A 29 -24.68 -10.93 1.13
C THR A 29 -23.72 -9.80 1.52
N TRP A 30 -23.76 -9.45 2.80
CA TRP A 30 -22.98 -8.31 3.31
C TRP A 30 -21.51 -8.66 3.57
N ALA A 31 -20.61 -7.84 3.05
CA ALA A 31 -19.16 -7.98 3.16
C ALA A 31 -18.48 -6.64 3.46
N TRP A 32 -17.32 -6.71 4.11
CA TRP A 32 -16.46 -5.56 4.33
C TRP A 32 -15.63 -5.28 3.08
N THR A 33 -15.44 -4.00 2.74
CA THR A 33 -14.60 -3.58 1.61
C THR A 33 -13.13 -3.97 1.76
N ASP A 34 -12.66 -4.26 2.98
CA ASP A 34 -11.31 -4.74 3.25
C ASP A 34 -11.18 -6.28 3.15
N GLY A 35 -12.25 -6.98 2.79
CA GLY A 35 -12.29 -8.45 2.68
C GLY A 35 -12.26 -9.17 4.03
N SER A 36 -12.35 -8.46 5.15
CA SER A 36 -12.40 -9.10 6.47
C SER A 36 -13.67 -9.94 6.63
N VAL A 37 -13.55 -11.02 7.41
CA VAL A 37 -14.68 -11.93 7.65
C VAL A 37 -15.75 -11.22 8.48
N THR A 38 -17.00 -11.28 8.02
CA THR A 38 -18.17 -10.82 8.78
C THR A 38 -18.44 -11.73 9.98
N SER A 39 -17.86 -11.39 11.15
CA SER A 39 -18.07 -12.11 12.42
C SER A 39 -19.03 -11.39 13.38
N TYR A 40 -19.36 -10.14 13.10
CA TYR A 40 -20.20 -9.30 13.94
C TYR A 40 -21.03 -8.34 13.07
N THR A 41 -22.28 -8.13 13.48
CA THR A 41 -23.16 -7.12 12.91
C THR A 41 -23.91 -6.36 14.01
N ASN A 42 -24.08 -5.04 13.86
CA ASN A 42 -24.83 -4.20 14.79
C ASN A 42 -26.01 -3.49 14.11
N TRP A 43 -26.77 -4.22 13.29
CA TRP A 43 -27.91 -3.66 12.58
C TRP A 43 -28.94 -3.05 13.54
N TYR A 44 -29.47 -1.89 13.16
CA TYR A 44 -30.64 -1.32 13.78
C TYR A 44 -31.83 -2.26 13.58
N SER A 45 -32.81 -2.18 14.48
CA SER A 45 -34.00 -3.04 14.39
C SER A 45 -34.74 -2.80 13.07
N GLY A 46 -34.85 -3.84 12.24
CA GLY A 46 -35.47 -3.77 10.92
C GLY A 46 -34.47 -3.59 9.77
N GLU A 47 -33.19 -3.47 10.07
CA GLU A 47 -32.10 -3.33 9.12
C GLU A 47 -31.31 -4.65 8.97
N PRO A 48 -30.65 -4.88 7.82
CA PRO A 48 -30.78 -4.09 6.59
C PRO A 48 -32.19 -4.27 6.00
N SER A 49 -32.76 -3.19 5.48
CA SER A 49 -34.12 -3.18 4.92
C SER A 49 -34.26 -4.05 3.67
N GLY A 50 -33.12 -4.38 3.02
CA GLY A 50 -33.08 -5.25 1.85
C GLY A 50 -33.71 -4.58 0.62
N GLY A 51 -33.70 -3.25 0.57
CA GLY A 51 -34.24 -2.43 -0.51
C GLY A 51 -33.31 -2.30 -1.71
N SER A 52 -33.17 -1.07 -2.21
CA SER A 52 -32.14 -0.65 -3.19
C SER A 52 -30.95 0.02 -2.52
N GLU A 53 -30.83 -0.17 -1.21
CA GLU A 53 -29.82 0.42 -0.33
C GLU A 53 -28.77 -0.65 -0.07
N HIS A 54 -27.52 -0.35 -0.40
CA HIS A 54 -26.46 -1.36 -0.51
C HIS A 54 -25.22 -1.05 0.33
N CYS A 55 -25.20 0.11 0.99
CA CYS A 55 -24.05 0.57 1.75
C CYS A 55 -24.43 0.82 3.21
N GLY A 56 -23.65 0.26 4.13
CA GLY A 56 -23.89 0.33 5.58
C GLY A 56 -23.41 1.65 6.18
N VAL A 57 -24.25 2.24 7.02
CA VAL A 57 -24.01 3.50 7.71
C VAL A 57 -24.09 3.30 9.22
N LEU A 58 -23.10 3.80 9.96
CA LEU A 58 -23.12 3.89 11.41
C LEU A 58 -23.88 5.13 11.88
N ARG A 59 -24.83 4.94 12.79
CA ARG A 59 -25.53 6.03 13.49
C ARG A 59 -24.72 6.51 14.71
N LEU A 60 -23.62 7.21 14.45
CA LEU A 60 -22.64 7.58 15.49
C LEU A 60 -23.27 8.44 16.60
N SER A 61 -24.08 9.43 16.24
CA SER A 61 -24.73 10.32 17.21
C SER A 61 -26.01 9.74 17.83
N SER A 62 -26.33 8.46 17.57
CA SER A 62 -27.49 7.75 18.15
C SER A 62 -27.03 6.66 19.13
N ASP A 63 -27.26 5.39 18.80
CA ASP A 63 -26.98 4.20 19.62
C ASP A 63 -25.83 3.36 19.05
N GLY A 64 -25.17 3.84 17.98
CA GLY A 64 -24.09 3.11 17.30
C GLY A 64 -24.57 1.91 16.47
N THR A 65 -25.88 1.77 16.24
CA THR A 65 -26.43 0.76 15.33
C THR A 65 -26.27 1.18 13.87
N TRP A 66 -26.46 0.23 12.96
CA TRP A 66 -26.23 0.40 11.52
C TRP A 66 -27.51 0.33 10.72
N TYR A 67 -27.57 0.99 9.58
CA TYR A 67 -28.65 0.84 8.60
C TYR A 67 -28.08 0.79 7.18
N ASP A 68 -28.83 0.22 6.24
CA ASP A 68 -28.47 0.29 4.82
C ASP A 68 -28.94 1.63 4.24
N ALA A 69 -28.10 2.25 3.42
CA ALA A 69 -28.41 3.50 2.74
C ALA A 69 -28.03 3.42 1.26
N SER A 70 -28.60 4.31 0.45
CA SER A 70 -28.14 4.49 -0.92
C SER A 70 -26.65 4.86 -0.93
N CYS A 71 -25.83 4.09 -1.64
CA CYS A 71 -24.40 4.34 -1.78
C CYS A 71 -24.06 5.71 -2.40
N SER A 72 -25.03 6.36 -3.05
CA SER A 72 -24.88 7.72 -3.60
C SER A 72 -25.02 8.83 -2.55
N SER A 73 -25.37 8.49 -1.30
CA SER A 73 -25.52 9.45 -0.21
C SER A 73 -24.17 10.05 0.22
N THR A 74 -24.20 11.26 0.76
CA THR A 74 -22.99 11.96 1.21
C THR A 74 -22.84 11.84 2.72
N TYR A 75 -21.98 10.91 3.17
CA TYR A 75 -21.57 10.76 4.58
C TYR A 75 -20.05 10.85 4.71
N GLY A 76 -19.57 11.12 5.93
CA GLY A 76 -18.16 10.94 6.26
C GLY A 76 -17.78 9.44 6.29
N TYR A 77 -16.48 9.13 6.32
CA TYR A 77 -15.98 7.74 6.40
C TYR A 77 -15.28 7.50 7.73
N ILE A 78 -15.45 6.29 8.29
CA ILE A 78 -14.64 5.80 9.40
C ILE A 78 -13.50 4.94 8.84
N CYS A 79 -12.26 5.29 9.20
CA CYS A 79 -11.09 4.49 8.86
C CYS A 79 -10.80 3.47 9.96
N LYS A 80 -10.65 2.20 9.58
CA LYS A 80 -10.11 1.16 10.46
C LYS A 80 -8.59 1.33 10.59
N TYR A 81 -8.07 1.30 11.81
CA TYR A 81 -6.63 1.29 12.08
C TYR A 81 -6.28 0.07 12.95
N PRO A 82 -5.25 -0.71 12.62
CA PRO A 82 -4.86 -1.86 13.44
C PRO A 82 -4.33 -1.38 14.80
N LEU A 83 -4.97 -1.76 15.90
CA LEU A 83 -4.65 -1.24 17.24
C LEU A 83 -3.35 -1.81 17.85
N ASN A 84 -2.72 -2.80 17.21
CA ASN A 84 -1.54 -3.49 17.73
C ASN A 84 -0.33 -3.46 16.80
N THR A 85 -0.40 -2.71 15.70
CA THR A 85 0.71 -2.61 14.75
C THR A 85 1.58 -1.42 15.09
N ILE A 86 2.90 -1.62 15.09
CA ILE A 86 3.87 -0.56 15.28
C ILE A 86 4.57 -0.33 13.95
N SER A 87 4.49 0.89 13.43
CA SER A 87 5.21 1.33 12.22
C SER A 87 5.88 2.68 12.46
N CYS A 88 6.67 3.16 11.50
CA CYS A 88 7.23 4.52 11.58
C CYS A 88 6.12 5.59 11.68
N ALA A 89 5.00 5.39 10.98
CA ALA A 89 3.83 6.26 11.07
C ALA A 89 3.23 6.28 12.49
N GLU A 90 3.17 5.12 13.14
CA GLU A 90 2.66 5.03 14.51
C GLU A 90 3.61 5.66 15.53
N TRP A 91 4.93 5.44 15.37
CA TRP A 91 5.91 6.14 16.20
C TRP A 91 5.79 7.66 16.06
N LYS A 92 5.61 8.17 14.85
CA LYS A 92 5.40 9.60 14.65
C LYS A 92 4.13 10.11 15.32
N ARG A 93 3.01 9.39 15.22
CA ARG A 93 1.75 9.73 15.91
C ARG A 93 1.92 9.80 17.42
N LYS A 94 2.79 8.96 17.99
CA LYS A 94 3.17 8.99 19.41
C LYS A 94 4.12 10.14 19.79
N GLY A 95 4.50 10.99 18.84
CA GLY A 95 5.32 12.18 19.07
C GLY A 95 6.83 11.97 18.87
N TYR A 96 7.24 10.84 18.27
CA TYR A 96 8.65 10.62 17.94
C TYR A 96 9.04 11.40 16.68
N THR A 97 10.18 12.11 16.75
CA THR A 97 10.59 13.07 15.70
C THR A 97 11.99 12.83 15.15
N SER A 98 12.76 11.90 15.71
CA SER A 98 14.15 11.65 15.29
C SER A 98 14.21 10.68 14.12
N ASN A 99 15.03 10.99 13.12
CA ASN A 99 15.35 10.10 11.99
C ASN A 99 16.39 9.06 12.41
N VAL A 100 15.92 7.90 12.86
CA VAL A 100 16.78 6.83 13.38
C VAL A 100 16.17 5.46 13.09
N TYR A 101 16.87 4.41 13.49
CA TYR A 101 16.35 3.06 13.44
C TYR A 101 15.39 2.77 14.59
N TYR A 102 14.14 2.46 14.27
CA TYR A 102 13.13 2.02 15.23
C TYR A 102 12.82 0.54 15.03
N THR A 103 12.46 -0.13 16.12
CA THR A 103 11.82 -1.45 16.03
C THR A 103 10.35 -1.25 15.67
N ILE A 104 9.90 -1.96 14.65
CA ILE A 104 8.51 -2.00 14.18
C ILE A 104 7.97 -3.43 14.27
N ASP A 105 6.66 -3.54 14.33
CA ASP A 105 5.90 -4.79 14.39
C ASP A 105 4.62 -4.60 13.55
N PRO A 106 4.73 -4.69 12.20
CA PRO A 106 3.63 -4.32 11.30
C PRO A 106 2.44 -5.28 11.29
N ASP A 107 2.66 -6.55 11.54
CA ASP A 107 1.60 -7.56 11.69
C ASP A 107 1.03 -7.56 13.11
N GLY A 108 1.78 -7.01 14.06
CA GLY A 108 1.34 -6.80 15.42
C GLY A 108 1.67 -7.98 16.33
N ARG A 109 1.58 -7.72 17.63
CA ARG A 109 2.08 -8.64 18.64
C ARG A 109 1.47 -10.05 18.52
N ASN A 110 2.35 -11.04 18.43
CA ASN A 110 2.03 -12.47 18.32
C ASN A 110 1.29 -12.85 17.02
N ASN A 111 1.53 -12.14 15.91
CA ASN A 111 0.86 -12.40 14.63
C ASN A 111 1.73 -13.10 13.57
N GLY A 112 2.83 -13.72 14.01
CA GLY A 112 3.61 -14.67 13.21
C GLY A 112 4.95 -14.12 12.70
N VAL A 113 5.09 -12.80 12.58
CA VAL A 113 6.36 -12.16 12.20
C VAL A 113 6.97 -11.47 13.41
N ASP A 114 8.24 -11.76 13.69
CA ASP A 114 8.94 -11.14 14.82
C ASP A 114 9.24 -9.65 14.55
N PRO A 115 9.16 -8.77 15.57
CA PRO A 115 9.51 -7.36 15.44
C PRO A 115 10.94 -7.14 14.95
N TYR A 116 11.14 -6.13 14.11
CA TYR A 116 12.42 -5.90 13.44
C TYR A 116 12.74 -4.41 13.25
N LYS A 117 14.01 -4.09 13.01
CA LYS A 117 14.49 -2.71 12.88
C LYS A 117 14.44 -2.20 11.45
N VAL A 118 13.90 -1.01 11.29
CA VAL A 118 13.88 -0.23 10.04
C VAL A 118 14.38 1.18 10.32
N TYR A 119 14.86 1.85 9.28
CA TYR A 119 15.09 3.28 9.36
C TYR A 119 13.76 4.01 9.18
N CYS A 120 13.44 4.91 10.12
CA CYS A 120 12.27 5.78 10.00
C CYS A 120 12.71 7.21 9.70
N ASP A 121 12.20 7.78 8.62
CA ASP A 121 12.25 9.20 8.37
C ASP A 121 10.99 9.87 8.92
N MET A 122 11.17 10.64 9.98
CA MET A 122 10.11 11.35 10.69
C MET A 122 9.94 12.80 10.22
N THR A 123 10.73 13.24 9.25
CA THR A 123 10.87 14.66 8.90
C THR A 123 10.43 15.00 7.48
N THR A 124 10.66 14.10 6.51
CA THR A 124 10.43 14.39 5.08
C THR A 124 8.96 14.65 4.77
N ASP A 125 8.06 13.85 5.34
CA ASP A 125 6.61 14.07 5.24
C ASP A 125 6.10 14.55 6.59
N ALA A 126 5.37 15.67 6.67
CA ALA A 126 4.84 16.17 7.94
C ALA A 126 3.69 15.31 8.52
N SER A 127 2.96 14.59 7.67
CA SER A 127 1.74 13.85 8.00
C SER A 127 1.99 12.41 8.44
N THR A 128 3.08 11.78 7.99
CA THR A 128 3.39 10.37 8.27
C THR A 128 4.88 10.14 8.52
N GLY A 129 5.22 8.99 9.10
CA GLY A 129 6.59 8.51 9.25
C GLY A 129 6.90 7.52 8.13
N ILE A 130 7.95 7.79 7.36
CA ILE A 130 8.33 6.97 6.20
C ILE A 130 9.20 5.81 6.69
N THR A 131 8.84 4.59 6.28
CA THR A 131 9.58 3.37 6.59
C THR A 131 10.52 3.02 5.43
N THR A 132 11.82 2.88 5.71
CA THR A 132 12.80 2.46 4.70
C THR A 132 13.33 1.05 4.98
N PHE A 133 13.16 0.17 4.00
CA PHE A 133 13.77 -1.17 3.97
C PHE A 133 15.05 -1.11 3.14
N GLU A 134 16.18 -0.96 3.81
CA GLU A 134 17.48 -0.98 3.12
C GLU A 134 17.79 -2.38 2.56
N HIS A 135 18.35 -2.41 1.35
CA HIS A 135 18.80 -3.62 0.67
C HIS A 135 20.29 -3.54 0.30
N GLN A 136 20.88 -4.68 -0.06
CA GLN A 136 22.31 -4.76 -0.34
C GLN A 136 22.75 -4.03 -1.62
N GLU A 137 21.86 -3.87 -2.61
CA GLU A 137 22.17 -3.22 -3.89
C GLU A 137 22.16 -1.68 -3.82
N ALA A 138 22.93 -1.09 -2.92
CA ALA A 138 23.02 0.37 -2.81
C ALA A 138 23.79 1.04 -3.98
N ASN A 139 24.57 0.26 -4.73
CA ASN A 139 25.48 0.75 -5.76
C ASN A 139 25.25 0.08 -7.12
N ARG A 140 25.68 0.77 -8.18
CA ARG A 140 25.64 0.26 -9.55
C ARG A 140 26.59 -0.94 -9.71
N SER A 141 26.02 -2.07 -10.13
CA SER A 141 26.77 -3.29 -10.46
C SER A 141 26.87 -3.47 -11.98
N LEU A 142 28.09 -3.62 -12.51
CA LEU A 142 28.29 -3.98 -13.92
C LEU A 142 28.14 -5.49 -14.10
N VAL A 143 27.28 -5.89 -15.04
CA VAL A 143 27.14 -7.30 -15.44
C VAL A 143 28.00 -7.55 -16.68
N ALA A 144 29.09 -8.30 -16.51
CA ALA A 144 29.97 -8.72 -17.61
C ALA A 144 29.87 -10.24 -17.80
N GLY A 145 29.76 -10.70 -19.05
CA GLY A 145 29.85 -12.13 -19.40
C GLY A 145 28.56 -12.96 -19.38
N ALA A 146 27.38 -12.33 -19.25
CA ALA A 146 26.11 -13.04 -19.37
C ALA A 146 25.73 -13.21 -20.86
N GLN A 147 26.08 -14.36 -21.45
CA GLN A 147 25.89 -14.64 -22.88
C GLN A 147 24.58 -15.37 -23.20
N VAL A 148 23.92 -15.93 -22.18
CA VAL A 148 22.66 -16.68 -22.33
C VAL A 148 21.55 -15.95 -21.56
N ALA A 149 20.34 -15.93 -22.14
CA ALA A 149 19.16 -15.38 -21.47
C ALA A 149 18.99 -15.98 -20.06
N PHE A 150 18.65 -15.14 -19.09
CA PHE A 150 18.45 -15.54 -17.67
C PHE A 150 19.66 -16.22 -16.98
N SER A 151 20.86 -16.19 -17.57
CA SER A 151 22.07 -16.80 -16.96
C SER A 151 22.61 -16.03 -15.76
N PHE A 152 22.20 -14.78 -15.60
CA PHE A 152 22.58 -13.93 -14.49
C PHE A 152 21.37 -13.67 -13.59
N ILE A 153 21.45 -14.14 -12.35
CA ILE A 153 20.42 -13.96 -11.34
C ILE A 153 20.98 -13.10 -10.20
N ARG A 154 20.16 -12.16 -9.74
CA ARG A 154 20.43 -11.34 -8.55
C ARG A 154 19.23 -11.35 -7.64
N ASN A 155 19.43 -11.89 -6.44
CA ASN A 155 18.42 -11.90 -5.40
C ASN A 155 18.62 -10.66 -4.52
N ILE A 156 17.55 -9.89 -4.31
CA ILE A 156 17.58 -8.72 -3.42
C ILE A 156 17.34 -9.20 -1.98
N THR A 157 18.21 -8.78 -1.06
CA THR A 157 18.14 -9.08 0.36
C THR A 157 18.06 -7.79 1.16
N TYR A 158 17.12 -7.72 2.11
CA TYR A 158 16.87 -6.52 2.91
C TYR A 158 17.63 -6.58 4.24
N GLY A 159 18.94 -6.79 4.13
CA GLY A 159 19.81 -7.07 5.27
C GLY A 159 19.40 -8.36 5.98
N ALA A 160 19.15 -8.27 7.29
CA ALA A 160 18.73 -9.40 8.12
C ALA A 160 17.22 -9.70 8.08
N LYS A 161 16.44 -8.95 7.31
CA LYS A 161 14.97 -9.09 7.27
C LYS A 161 14.55 -10.23 6.37
N SER A 162 13.53 -10.99 6.79
CA SER A 162 12.86 -11.96 5.92
C SER A 162 11.99 -11.27 4.87
N VAL A 163 11.57 -12.02 3.85
CA VAL A 163 10.59 -11.54 2.85
C VAL A 163 9.27 -11.18 3.56
N ASP A 164 8.83 -12.02 4.50
CA ASP A 164 7.59 -11.78 5.27
C ASP A 164 7.67 -10.48 6.08
N GLN A 165 8.82 -10.17 6.69
CA GLN A 165 9.02 -8.90 7.40
C GLN A 165 8.85 -7.71 6.46
N VAL A 166 9.49 -7.73 5.30
CA VAL A 166 9.36 -6.63 4.34
C VAL A 166 7.91 -6.55 3.81
N ALA A 167 7.27 -7.69 3.57
CA ALA A 167 5.90 -7.76 3.09
C ALA A 167 4.90 -7.19 4.10
N THR A 168 4.96 -7.57 5.38
CA THR A 168 4.03 -7.05 6.40
C THR A 168 4.14 -5.54 6.56
N GLY A 169 5.36 -4.99 6.45
CA GLY A 169 5.58 -3.55 6.47
C GLY A 169 5.03 -2.84 5.23
N ALA A 170 5.15 -3.44 4.05
CA ALA A 170 4.57 -2.93 2.81
C ALA A 170 3.03 -2.98 2.84
N ASP A 171 2.44 -4.07 3.35
CA ASP A 171 0.99 -4.31 3.35
C ASP A 171 0.21 -3.34 4.24
N ILE A 172 0.83 -2.82 5.31
CA ILE A 172 0.21 -1.81 6.18
C ILE A 172 0.47 -0.37 5.73
N SER A 173 1.27 -0.18 4.68
CA SER A 173 1.63 1.14 4.17
C SER A 173 0.60 1.59 3.13
N GLY A 174 0.12 2.82 3.26
CA GLY A 174 -0.83 3.38 2.28
C GLY A 174 -0.22 3.50 0.88
N GLU A 175 1.08 3.72 0.81
CA GLU A 175 1.87 3.76 -0.42
C GLU A 175 3.20 3.02 -0.17
N CYS A 176 3.65 2.22 -1.13
CA CYS A 176 4.92 1.51 -1.08
C CYS A 176 5.65 1.68 -2.41
N TYR A 177 6.96 1.91 -2.37
CA TYR A 177 7.78 2.04 -3.57
C TYR A 177 9.13 1.33 -3.43
N GLN A 178 9.54 0.63 -4.48
CA GLN A 178 10.88 0.06 -4.63
C GLN A 178 11.48 0.43 -5.98
N TYR A 179 12.70 0.96 -6.02
CA TYR A 179 13.29 1.44 -7.26
C TYR A 179 14.18 0.35 -7.88
N ILE A 180 13.93 -0.06 -9.13
CA ILE A 180 14.83 -0.92 -9.92
C ILE A 180 15.32 -0.16 -11.14
N LYS A 181 16.65 0.01 -11.23
CA LYS A 181 17.31 0.65 -12.35
C LYS A 181 18.11 -0.35 -13.16
N TYR A 182 17.80 -0.46 -14.44
CA TYR A 182 18.56 -1.26 -15.41
C TYR A 182 19.12 -0.35 -16.49
N GLU A 183 20.43 -0.39 -16.70
CA GLU A 183 21.12 0.36 -17.74
C GLU A 183 21.71 -0.63 -18.75
N CYS A 184 21.16 -0.66 -19.97
CA CYS A 184 21.66 -1.47 -21.07
C CYS A 184 22.55 -0.66 -22.01
N HIS A 185 23.57 -1.30 -22.56
CA HIS A 185 24.38 -0.76 -23.66
C HIS A 185 24.50 -1.84 -24.74
N HIS A 186 23.88 -1.61 -25.90
CA HIS A 186 23.84 -2.56 -27.03
C HIS A 186 23.35 -3.98 -26.64
N PHE A 187 22.30 -4.07 -25.83
CA PHE A 187 21.75 -5.35 -25.32
C PHE A 187 20.25 -5.49 -25.60
N GLN A 188 19.83 -6.65 -26.11
CA GLN A 188 18.43 -6.96 -26.38
C GLN A 188 17.73 -7.52 -25.13
N MET A 189 16.80 -6.74 -24.57
CA MET A 189 16.08 -7.10 -23.35
C MET A 189 14.95 -8.11 -23.57
N THR A 190 14.19 -7.98 -24.66
CA THR A 190 13.03 -8.83 -24.95
C THR A 190 13.43 -10.30 -25.02
N GLY A 191 12.84 -11.12 -24.15
CA GLY A 191 13.12 -12.55 -24.05
C GLY A 191 14.43 -12.91 -23.31
N SER A 192 15.18 -11.91 -22.83
CA SER A 192 16.50 -12.11 -22.21
C SER A 192 16.53 -11.74 -20.73
N THR A 193 15.67 -10.81 -20.30
CA THR A 193 15.64 -10.27 -18.93
C THR A 193 14.23 -10.23 -18.36
N ALA A 194 14.13 -10.38 -17.05
CA ALA A 194 12.92 -10.18 -16.28
C ALA A 194 13.28 -9.79 -14.84
N TRP A 195 12.29 -9.27 -14.11
CA TRP A 195 12.31 -9.23 -12.65
C TRP A 195 11.14 -10.06 -12.11
N TYR A 196 11.23 -10.46 -10.85
CA TYR A 196 10.19 -11.22 -10.17
C TYR A 196 9.65 -10.36 -9.02
N ASP A 197 8.33 -10.30 -8.89
CA ASP A 197 7.72 -9.66 -7.72
C ASP A 197 7.83 -10.56 -6.48
N ARG A 198 7.34 -10.06 -5.34
CA ARG A 198 7.38 -10.77 -4.05
C ARG A 198 6.66 -12.12 -4.07
N ASP A 199 5.69 -12.29 -4.98
CA ASP A 199 4.92 -13.52 -5.16
C ASP A 199 5.60 -14.49 -6.15
N GLY A 200 6.80 -14.15 -6.63
CA GLY A 200 7.55 -14.93 -7.60
C GLY A 200 6.97 -14.85 -9.02
N LYS A 201 6.07 -13.90 -9.30
CA LYS A 201 5.52 -13.72 -10.64
C LYS A 201 6.50 -12.91 -11.49
N GLN A 202 6.86 -13.50 -12.63
CA GLN A 202 7.76 -12.88 -13.59
C GLN A 202 7.13 -11.65 -14.24
N LYS A 203 7.94 -10.60 -14.41
CA LYS A 203 7.61 -9.35 -15.08
C LYS A 203 8.65 -9.08 -16.15
N ASN A 204 8.19 -8.80 -17.35
CA ASN A 204 9.01 -8.59 -18.55
C ASN A 204 9.08 -7.10 -18.96
N TYR A 205 8.44 -6.19 -18.23
CA TYR A 205 8.56 -4.75 -18.43
C TYR A 205 9.47 -4.13 -17.38
N TRP A 206 10.09 -3.00 -17.71
CA TRP A 206 10.98 -2.26 -16.81
C TRP A 206 10.42 -0.86 -16.60
N GLY A 207 10.97 -0.11 -15.65
CA GLY A 207 10.42 1.19 -15.31
C GLY A 207 10.27 2.13 -16.52
N GLY A 208 9.20 2.92 -16.50
CA GLY A 208 8.79 3.84 -17.57
C GLY A 208 8.36 3.15 -18.87
N ALA A 209 8.19 1.83 -18.88
CA ALA A 209 7.59 1.09 -19.97
C ALA A 209 6.16 0.64 -19.69
N THR A 210 5.38 0.48 -20.76
CA THR A 210 4.05 -0.12 -20.63
C THR A 210 4.19 -1.56 -20.12
N VAL A 211 3.23 -1.97 -19.28
CA VAL A 211 3.15 -3.34 -18.76
C VAL A 211 3.19 -4.32 -19.95
N ASP A 212 3.93 -5.41 -19.78
CA ASP A 212 4.14 -6.48 -20.76
C ASP A 212 4.85 -6.11 -22.07
N SER A 213 5.37 -4.88 -22.18
CA SER A 213 6.05 -4.41 -23.40
C SER A 213 7.34 -5.15 -23.78
N GLY A 214 7.99 -5.82 -22.82
CA GLY A 214 9.35 -6.35 -23.05
C GLY A 214 10.42 -5.27 -23.14
N GLN A 215 10.11 -4.01 -22.75
CA GLN A 215 10.96 -2.83 -22.97
C GLN A 215 11.30 -2.09 -21.66
N CYS A 216 12.27 -1.16 -21.78
CA CYS A 216 12.55 -0.07 -20.83
C CYS A 216 12.00 1.25 -21.39
N ALA A 217 11.93 2.31 -20.59
CA ALA A 217 11.63 3.64 -21.12
C ALA A 217 12.56 4.06 -22.28
N CYS A 218 13.82 3.61 -22.29
CA CYS A 218 14.74 3.82 -23.41
C CYS A 218 14.24 3.23 -24.74
N GLY A 219 13.63 2.04 -24.70
CA GLY A 219 13.07 1.37 -25.87
C GLY A 219 11.80 2.04 -26.41
N ILE A 220 11.08 2.78 -25.56
CA ILE A 220 9.85 3.50 -25.92
C ILE A 220 10.13 4.95 -26.31
N SER A 221 11.10 5.61 -25.67
CA SER A 221 11.34 7.07 -25.77
C SER A 221 12.66 7.48 -26.43
N ALA A 222 13.52 6.52 -26.83
CA ALA A 222 14.86 6.78 -27.38
C ALA A 222 15.80 7.63 -26.46
N LEU A 223 15.51 7.69 -25.16
CA LEU A 223 16.34 8.38 -24.17
C LEU A 223 17.38 7.43 -23.55
N ASP A 224 18.63 7.90 -23.39
CA ASP A 224 19.78 7.08 -22.96
C ASP A 224 19.80 6.69 -21.46
N LYS A 225 18.89 7.23 -20.64
CA LYS A 225 18.89 6.98 -19.19
C LYS A 225 17.48 6.92 -18.61
N ALA A 226 17.33 6.01 -17.66
CA ALA A 226 16.07 5.52 -17.16
C ALA A 226 16.23 5.34 -15.63
N VAL A 227 15.52 6.10 -14.79
CA VAL A 227 15.57 6.04 -13.30
C VAL A 227 14.13 5.89 -12.81
N PHE A 228 13.82 4.90 -11.95
CA PHE A 228 12.43 4.51 -11.71
C PHE A 228 12.10 4.02 -10.31
N ALA A 229 10.87 4.36 -9.88
CA ALA A 229 10.12 3.74 -8.79
C ALA A 229 9.24 2.60 -9.35
N ILE A 230 9.17 1.47 -8.65
CA ILE A 230 8.13 0.44 -8.77
C ILE A 230 7.20 0.67 -7.58
N VAL A 231 5.88 0.60 -7.78
CA VAL A 231 4.89 0.52 -6.70
C VAL A 231 4.77 -0.94 -6.28
#